data_AF-A0A7S3N4K7-F1
#
_entry.id   AF-A0A7S3N4K7-F1
#
_cell.length_a   1.000
_cell.length_b   1.000
_cell.length_c   1.000
_cell.angle_alpha   90.00
_cell.angle_beta   90.00
_cell.angle_gamma   90.00
#
_symmetry.space_group_name_H-M   'P 1'
#
loop_
_entity.id
_entity.type
_entity.pdbx_description
1 polymer ?
#
loop_
_entity_poly.entity_id
_entity_poly.type
_entity_poly.pdbx_seq_one_letter_code
_entity_poly.pdbx_strand_id
1 'polypeptide(L)'
;MGLANRRVSIHDMSLSLRLSEFINILNSMNCDASSVVVLQKKKHDRRRASARRSRFIGVSKNGPSWQAMITVNRRKTYIGTYKTERDAAIAFDFYSMLVHRMEGKTNFSYTKEQLWQMVGNFSDNNQVLDVYQLGF
;
A
#
# COMPACT_ATOMS: atom_id res chain seq x y z
N MET A 1 38.63 10.08 1.22
CA MET A 1 37.58 9.17 0.75
C MET A 1 37.05 8.40 1.95
N GLY A 2 35.93 8.81 2.53
CA GLY A 2 35.31 8.13 3.68
C GLY A 2 33.99 7.54 3.24
N LEU A 3 33.95 6.23 2.96
CA LEU A 3 32.70 5.52 2.76
C LEU A 3 32.04 5.41 4.13
N ALA A 4 31.12 6.34 4.41
CA ALA A 4 30.27 6.29 5.58
C ALA A 4 29.53 4.94 5.55
N ASN A 5 29.75 4.14 6.59
CA ASN A 5 28.97 2.95 6.90
C ASN A 5 27.48 3.34 6.96
N ARG A 6 26.79 3.26 5.82
CA ARG A 6 25.33 3.29 5.78
C ARG A 6 24.88 1.98 6.39
N ARG A 7 24.61 2.02 7.69
CA ARG A 7 23.63 1.14 8.35
C ARG A 7 22.43 1.08 7.39
N VAL A 8 22.27 -0.03 6.67
CA VAL A 8 21.14 -0.20 5.75
C VAL A 8 19.90 -0.05 6.61
N SER A 9 19.22 1.09 6.45
CA SER A 9 18.01 1.34 7.20
C SER A 9 17.04 0.26 6.76
N ILE A 10 16.44 -0.43 7.73
CA ILE A 10 15.37 -1.43 7.55
C ILE A 10 14.22 -0.88 6.65
N HIS A 11 14.20 0.44 6.46
CA HIS A 11 13.26 1.22 5.67
C HIS A 11 13.64 1.43 4.19
N ASP A 12 14.85 1.06 3.76
CA ASP A 12 15.34 1.15 2.37
C ASP A 12 15.12 -0.16 1.59
N MET A 13 14.26 -1.04 2.10
CA MET A 13 13.88 -2.26 1.39
C MET A 13 13.08 -1.92 0.14
N SER A 14 13.52 -2.48 -0.99
CA SER A 14 12.78 -2.51 -2.25
C SER A 14 11.33 -2.96 -2.04
N LEU A 15 10.41 -2.48 -2.88
CA LEU A 15 9.02 -2.92 -2.88
C LEU A 15 8.89 -4.44 -3.00
N SER A 16 9.86 -5.13 -3.61
CA SER A 16 9.89 -6.59 -3.73
C SER A 16 9.99 -7.27 -2.39
N LEU A 17 10.96 -6.85 -1.58
CA LEU A 17 11.18 -7.43 -0.27
C LEU A 17 9.94 -7.22 0.61
N ARG A 18 9.32 -6.05 0.51
CA ARG A 18 8.07 -5.73 1.22
C ARG A 18 6.91 -6.59 0.76
N LEU A 19 6.81 -6.85 -0.54
CA LEU A 19 5.79 -7.71 -1.12
C LEU A 19 5.98 -9.17 -0.70
N SER A 20 7.20 -9.70 -0.76
CA SER A 20 7.53 -11.05 -0.28
C SER A 20 7.21 -11.21 1.20
N GLU A 21 7.57 -10.23 2.02
CA GLU A 21 7.26 -10.24 3.45
C GLU A 21 5.75 -10.19 3.71
N PHE A 22 5.02 -9.37 2.96
CA PHE A 22 3.56 -9.32 3.05
C PHE A 22 2.92 -10.66 2.68
N ILE A 23 3.40 -11.32 1.63
CA ILE A 23 2.93 -12.65 1.21
C ILE A 23 3.20 -13.70 2.28
N ASN A 24 4.38 -13.70 2.90
CA ASN A 24 4.69 -14.60 4.01
C ASN A 24 3.75 -14.38 5.21
N ILE A 25 3.44 -13.12 5.52
CA ILE A 25 2.45 -12.79 6.55
C ILE A 25 1.08 -13.39 6.20
N LEU A 26 0.59 -13.21 4.97
CA LEU A 26 -0.70 -13.76 4.54
C LEU A 26 -0.73 -15.29 4.59
N ASN A 27 0.36 -15.95 4.20
CA ASN A 27 0.49 -17.41 4.26
C ASN A 27 0.46 -17.93 5.71
N SER A 28 1.08 -17.21 6.66
CA SER A 28 1.12 -17.61 8.07
C SER A 28 -0.21 -17.42 8.82
N MET A 29 -1.16 -16.66 8.27
CA MET A 29 -2.47 -16.44 8.88
C MET A 29 -3.34 -17.70 8.80
N ASN A 30 -3.63 -18.32 9.94
CA ASN A 30 -4.61 -19.41 10.06
C ASN A 30 -6.04 -18.86 10.21
N CYS A 31 -6.62 -18.38 9.11
CA CYS A 31 -7.99 -17.89 9.04
C CYS A 31 -8.61 -18.16 7.67
N ASP A 32 -9.94 -18.18 7.62
CA ASP A 32 -10.69 -18.37 6.37
C ASP A 32 -10.43 -17.23 5.38
N ALA A 33 -10.50 -17.53 4.09
CA ALA A 33 -10.27 -16.54 3.02
C ALA A 33 -11.18 -15.30 3.15
N SER A 34 -12.42 -15.51 3.61
CA SER A 34 -13.41 -14.45 3.83
C SER A 34 -13.24 -13.69 5.15
N SER A 35 -12.30 -14.10 6.01
CA SER A 35 -12.04 -13.42 7.28
C SER A 35 -11.46 -12.04 7.02
N VAL A 36 -12.01 -11.02 7.70
CA VAL A 36 -11.46 -9.65 7.69
C VAL A 36 -10.19 -9.61 8.53
N VAL A 37 -9.05 -9.36 7.90
CA VAL A 37 -7.72 -9.36 8.55
C VAL A 37 -7.09 -7.98 8.65
N VAL A 38 -7.63 -7.00 7.90
CA VAL A 38 -7.26 -5.59 7.99
C VAL A 38 -8.50 -4.76 8.23
N LEU A 39 -8.44 -3.85 9.19
CA LEU A 39 -9.54 -2.94 9.52
C LEU A 39 -9.24 -1.53 9.03
N GLN A 40 -10.23 -0.89 8.42
CA GLN A 40 -10.16 0.54 8.11
C GLN A 40 -9.85 1.36 9.38
N LYS A 41 -8.90 2.29 9.28
CA LYS A 41 -8.68 3.28 10.34
C LYS A 41 -9.52 4.52 10.05
N LYS A 42 -10.56 4.76 10.86
CA LYS A 42 -11.44 5.93 10.72
C LYS A 42 -10.59 7.21 10.69
N LYS A 43 -10.79 8.02 9.66
CA LYS A 43 -10.30 9.39 9.62
C LYS A 43 -11.14 10.21 10.59
N HIS A 44 -10.50 10.98 11.47
CA HIS A 44 -11.22 11.99 12.24
C HIS A 44 -11.71 13.09 11.28
N ASP A 45 -13.03 13.22 11.13
CA ASP A 45 -13.75 14.16 10.26
C ASP A 45 -13.65 15.63 10.72
N ARG A 46 -12.47 16.07 11.15
CA ARG A 46 -12.34 17.36 11.85
C ARG A 46 -12.29 18.58 10.94
N ARG A 47 -12.39 18.48 9.61
CA ARG A 47 -12.26 19.66 8.72
C ARG A 47 -13.13 19.57 7.47
N ARG A 48 -13.88 20.66 7.20
CA ARG A 48 -14.75 20.85 6.03
C ARG A 48 -14.09 20.35 4.74
N ALA A 49 -14.77 19.42 4.06
CA ALA A 49 -14.36 18.91 2.76
C ALA A 49 -14.38 20.06 1.74
N SER A 50 -13.22 20.38 1.16
CA SER A 50 -13.16 21.23 -0.03
C SER A 50 -13.14 20.36 -1.27
N ALA A 51 -13.58 20.87 -2.42
CA ALA A 51 -13.66 20.11 -3.68
C ALA A 51 -12.33 19.49 -4.18
N ARG A 52 -11.20 19.88 -3.59
CA ARG A 52 -9.85 19.35 -3.87
C ARG A 52 -9.40 18.27 -2.89
N ARG A 53 -10.08 18.11 -1.75
CA ARG A 53 -9.69 17.16 -0.69
C ARG A 53 -10.46 15.85 -0.85
N SER A 54 -9.70 14.76 -0.94
CA SER A 54 -10.28 13.43 -0.90
C SER A 54 -10.84 13.11 0.49
N ARG A 55 -11.87 12.27 0.51
CA ARG A 55 -12.34 11.63 1.75
C ARG A 55 -11.29 10.65 2.29
N PHE A 56 -10.49 10.04 1.42
CA PHE A 56 -9.48 9.05 1.77
C PHE A 56 -8.14 9.67 2.20
N ILE A 57 -7.39 8.91 2.98
CA ILE A 57 -6.03 9.18 3.43
C ILE A 57 -5.10 8.99 2.23
N GLY A 58 -4.15 9.92 2.06
CA GLY A 58 -3.12 9.84 1.00
C GLY A 58 -3.62 10.11 -0.42
N VAL A 59 -4.90 10.44 -0.59
CA VAL A 59 -5.50 10.70 -1.90
C VAL A 59 -5.78 12.18 -2.09
N SER A 60 -5.54 12.69 -3.29
CA SER A 60 -5.89 14.07 -3.68
C SER A 60 -6.30 14.15 -5.14
N LYS A 61 -7.20 15.09 -5.44
CA LYS A 61 -7.62 15.36 -6.82
C LYS A 61 -6.57 16.21 -7.53
N ASN A 62 -6.17 15.80 -8.74
CA ASN A 62 -5.29 16.57 -9.63
C ASN A 62 -5.93 16.65 -11.02
N GLY A 63 -6.54 17.79 -11.34
CA GLY A 63 -7.33 17.95 -12.57
C GLY A 63 -8.49 16.95 -12.64
N PRO A 64 -8.62 16.19 -13.75
CA PRO A 64 -9.65 15.15 -13.89
C PRO A 64 -9.30 13.84 -13.16
N SER A 65 -8.07 13.70 -12.67
CA SER A 65 -7.55 12.44 -12.14
C SER A 65 -7.34 12.49 -10.62
N TRP A 66 -7.11 11.32 -10.03
CA TRP A 66 -6.88 11.13 -8.61
C TRP A 66 -5.49 10.58 -8.35
N GLN A 67 -4.76 11.17 -7.42
CA GLN A 67 -3.39 10.78 -7.11
C GLN A 67 -3.31 10.15 -5.73
N ALA A 68 -2.50 9.11 -5.61
CA ALA A 68 -2.15 8.48 -4.35
C ALA A 68 -0.70 8.83 -3.98
N MET A 69 -0.48 9.23 -2.73
CA MET A 69 0.83 9.53 -2.18
C MET A 69 0.94 8.99 -0.76
N ILE A 70 2.09 8.41 -0.43
CA ILE A 70 2.43 7.94 0.92
C ILE A 70 3.59 8.73 1.48
N THR A 71 3.61 8.96 2.80
CA THR A 71 4.75 9.57 3.48
C THR A 71 5.59 8.50 4.15
N VAL A 72 6.79 8.27 3.65
CA VAL A 72 7.77 7.33 4.20
C VAL A 72 8.98 8.13 4.65
N ASN A 73 9.42 7.97 5.90
CA ASN A 73 10.57 8.70 6.46
C ASN A 73 10.47 10.23 6.27
N ARG A 74 9.28 10.79 6.51
CA ARG A 74 8.97 12.23 6.32
C ARG A 74 9.07 12.73 4.87
N ARG A 75 9.25 11.84 3.89
CA ARG A 75 9.27 12.16 2.47
C ARG A 75 7.98 11.66 1.82
N LYS A 76 7.38 12.51 0.99
CA LYS A 76 6.21 12.12 0.19
C LYS A 76 6.68 11.35 -1.04
N THR A 77 6.20 10.13 -1.18
CA THR A 77 6.41 9.27 -2.34
C THR A 77 5.11 9.21 -3.12
N TYR A 78 5.20 9.47 -4.42
CA TYR A 78 4.08 9.33 -5.34
C TYR A 78 3.89 7.85 -5.69
N ILE A 79 2.67 7.36 -5.54
CA ILE A 79 2.31 5.97 -5.84
C ILE A 79 1.81 5.85 -7.28
N GLY A 80 0.91 6.76 -7.68
CA GLY A 80 0.28 6.69 -8.99
C GLY A 80 -0.86 7.69 -9.19
N THR A 81 -1.36 7.73 -10.43
CA THR A 81 -2.54 8.48 -10.84
C THR A 81 -3.59 7.49 -11.34
N TYR A 82 -4.83 7.70 -10.93
CA TYR A 82 -5.97 6.81 -11.12
C TYR A 82 -7.17 7.58 -11.65
N LYS A 83 -8.07 6.86 -12.32
CA LYS A 83 -9.31 7.43 -12.87
C LYS A 83 -10.32 7.77 -11.78
N THR A 84 -10.37 6.96 -10.72
CA THR A 84 -11.32 7.15 -9.63
C THR A 84 -10.63 7.42 -8.30
N GLU A 85 -11.33 8.14 -7.42
CA GLU A 85 -10.89 8.40 -6.06
C GLU A 85 -10.69 7.11 -5.26
N ARG A 86 -11.54 6.11 -5.52
CA ARG A 86 -11.54 4.82 -4.84
C ARG A 86 -10.33 3.97 -5.22
N ASP A 87 -9.98 3.93 -6.51
CA ASP A 87 -8.81 3.16 -6.97
C ASP A 87 -7.51 3.72 -6.40
N ALA A 88 -7.40 5.06 -6.32
CA ALA A 88 -6.27 5.71 -5.67
C ALA A 88 -6.19 5.36 -4.17
N ALA A 89 -7.33 5.26 -3.49
CA ALA A 89 -7.39 4.88 -2.07
C ALA A 89 -7.01 3.42 -1.84
N ILE A 90 -7.44 2.52 -2.72
CA ILE A 90 -7.03 1.10 -2.74
C ILE A 90 -5.52 0.99 -2.92
N ALA A 91 -4.94 1.73 -3.89
CA ALA A 91 -3.50 1.73 -4.10
C ALA A 91 -2.74 2.28 -2.89
N PHE A 92 -3.23 3.35 -2.27
CA PHE A 92 -2.64 3.87 -1.03
C PHE A 92 -2.64 2.81 0.07
N ASP A 93 -3.76 2.11 0.29
CA ASP A 93 -3.88 1.10 1.33
C ASP A 93 -2.87 -0.03 1.13
N PHE A 94 -2.76 -0.52 -0.11
CA PHE A 94 -1.81 -1.56 -0.46
C PHE A 94 -0.36 -1.13 -0.17
N TYR A 95 0.06 0.04 -0.65
CA TYR A 95 1.39 0.57 -0.37
C TYR A 95 1.62 0.84 1.12
N SER A 96 0.60 1.29 1.84
CA SER A 96 0.64 1.49 3.29
C SER A 96 0.89 0.17 4.01
N MET A 97 0.24 -0.92 3.58
CA MET A 97 0.47 -2.26 4.11
C MET A 97 1.85 -2.82 3.76
N LEU A 98 2.38 -2.55 2.56
CA LEU A 98 3.75 -2.95 2.21
C LEU A 98 4.80 -2.19 3.03
N VAL A 99 4.60 -0.88 3.24
CA VAL A 99 5.59 -0.05 3.93
C VAL A 99 5.55 -0.23 5.44
N HIS A 100 4.35 -0.37 6.00
CA HIS A 100 4.09 -0.38 7.43
C HIS A 100 3.53 -1.72 7.95
N ARG A 101 3.55 -2.78 7.13
CA ARG A 101 2.98 -4.10 7.45
C ARG A 101 1.49 -3.97 7.79
N MET A 102 0.98 -4.85 8.65
CA MET A 102 -0.41 -4.86 9.11
C MET A 102 -0.78 -3.66 10.02
N GLU A 103 0.18 -2.80 10.37
CA GLU A 103 -0.07 -1.61 11.19
C GLU A 103 -0.37 -0.36 10.36
N GLY A 104 -0.20 -0.47 9.03
CA GLY A 104 -0.48 0.60 8.08
C GLY A 104 -1.85 1.24 8.28
N LYS A 105 -1.93 2.53 7.97
CA LYS A 105 -3.24 3.21 7.91
C LYS A 105 -3.89 2.83 6.60
N THR A 106 -5.08 2.24 6.67
CA THR A 106 -5.89 1.92 5.51
C THR A 106 -7.22 2.67 5.55
N ASN A 107 -7.74 2.94 4.36
CA ASN A 107 -9.02 3.54 4.06
C ASN A 107 -10.16 2.52 4.11
N PHE A 108 -9.87 1.26 3.78
CA PHE A 108 -10.84 0.18 3.78
C PHE A 108 -10.41 -0.99 4.67
N SER A 109 -11.37 -1.85 4.97
CA SER A 109 -11.13 -3.16 5.57
C SER A 109 -10.96 -4.19 4.45
N TYR A 110 -10.10 -5.18 4.66
CA TYR A 110 -9.81 -6.21 3.68
C TYR A 110 -9.94 -7.60 4.27
N THR A 111 -10.56 -8.49 3.50
CA THR A 111 -10.48 -9.93 3.75
C THR A 111 -9.14 -10.47 3.27
N LYS A 112 -8.73 -11.63 3.78
CA LYS A 112 -7.51 -12.31 3.32
C LYS A 112 -7.53 -12.53 1.80
N GLU A 113 -8.67 -12.92 1.25
CA GLU A 113 -8.86 -13.08 -0.20
C GLU A 113 -8.67 -11.77 -0.99
N GLN A 114 -9.24 -10.67 -0.52
CA GLN A 114 -9.06 -9.37 -1.17
C GLN A 114 -7.59 -8.95 -1.20
N LEU A 115 -6.82 -9.25 -0.14
CA LEU A 115 -5.39 -8.98 -0.11
C LEU A 115 -4.62 -9.80 -1.14
N TRP A 116 -5.01 -11.06 -1.36
CA TRP A 116 -4.43 -11.89 -2.44
C TRP A 116 -4.74 -11.34 -3.82
N GLN A 117 -5.97 -10.89 -4.06
CA GLN A 117 -6.34 -10.23 -5.31
C GLN A 117 -5.51 -8.96 -5.55
N MET A 118 -5.24 -8.18 -4.49
CA MET A 118 -4.36 -7.01 -4.58
C MET A 118 -2.93 -7.38 -4.98
N VAL A 119 -2.38 -8.45 -4.40
CA VAL A 119 -1.05 -8.96 -4.75
C VAL A 119 -0.99 -9.36 -6.23
N GLY A 120 -1.98 -10.11 -6.72
CA GLY A 120 -2.04 -10.50 -8.14
C GLY A 120 -2.12 -9.29 -9.08
N ASN A 121 -3.04 -8.37 -8.80
CA ASN A 121 -3.22 -7.16 -9.61
C ASN A 121 -1.97 -6.26 -9.65
N PHE A 122 -1.15 -6.27 -8.59
CA PHE A 122 0.09 -5.49 -8.56
C PHE A 122 1.18 -6.11 -9.44
N SER A 123 1.24 -7.44 -9.51
CA SER A 123 2.18 -8.18 -10.35
C SER A 123 1.89 -7.99 -11.85
N ASP A 124 0.62 -7.94 -12.25
CA ASP A 124 0.20 -7.92 -13.67
C ASP A 124 0.29 -6.53 -14.34
N ASN A 125 0.18 -5.44 -13.58
CA ASN A 125 0.16 -4.06 -14.12
C ASN A 125 1.57 -3.45 -14.35
N ASN A 126 2.60 -4.29 -14.51
CA ASN A 126 3.95 -3.91 -14.92
C ASN A 126 4.73 -3.01 -13.93
N GLN A 127 4.77 -3.44 -12.66
CA GLN A 127 5.94 -3.27 -11.78
C GLN A 127 6.45 -4.66 -11.37
N VAL A 128 6.69 -5.54 -12.36
CA VAL A 128 7.23 -6.87 -12.13
C VAL A 128 8.56 -6.73 -11.39
N LEU A 129 8.52 -7.07 -10.11
CA LEU A 129 9.68 -7.59 -9.43
C LEU A 129 9.67 -9.07 -9.75
N ASP A 130 10.62 -9.40 -10.60
CA ASP A 130 10.90 -10.66 -11.26
C ASP A 130 11.18 -11.78 -10.23
N VAL A 131 10.16 -12.27 -9.50
CA VAL A 131 10.37 -13.25 -8.40
C VAL A 131 9.36 -14.40 -8.35
N TYR A 132 8.62 -14.69 -9.42
CA TYR A 132 7.86 -15.96 -9.51
C TYR A 132 8.30 -16.81 -10.70
N GLN A 133 9.61 -17.08 -10.77
CA GLN A 133 10.17 -18.26 -11.43
C GLN A 133 10.73 -19.27 -10.40
N LEU A 134 9.95 -19.64 -9.39
CA LEU A 134 10.17 -20.91 -8.71
C LEU A 134 8.82 -21.60 -8.58
N GLY A 135 8.68 -22.68 -9.36
CA GLY A 135 7.55 -23.59 -9.32
C GLY A 135 7.48 -24.36 -8.01
N PHE A 136 6.38 -25.10 -7.92
CA PHE A 136 6.03 -26.11 -6.92
C PHE A 136 7.20 -26.90 -6.34
#